data_AF-A0A849EUA3-F1
#
_entry.id   AF-A0A849EUA3-F1
#
_cell.length_a   1.000
_cell.length_b   1.000
_cell.length_c   1.000
_cell.angle_alpha   90.00
_cell.angle_beta   90.00
_cell.angle_gamma   90.00
#
_symmetry.space_group_name_H-M   'P 1'
#
loop_
_entity.id
_entity.type
_entity.pdbx_description
1 polymer ?
#
loop_
_entity_poly.entity_id
_entity_poly.type
_entity_poly.pdbx_seq_one_letter_code
_entity_poly.pdbx_strand_id
1 'polypeptide(L)'
;MEAVNTTDPGTPFSDIDEVIALGIDWLETHQAQAGYWVGILESNACMEAEWLLALHFLGIRNDPKQAGLAQGLLDEQRPDGSWEIYCDAPHGDINATVETYAALRAVGLAPDHDALRRARRWIMAHGGLAGIRVFTRFWLALIGEWPWRHTPNIPPEIIFFPKWFPFNIYNFASWARATMVPLAILSARRPVRPLPAHARLDELFPHGRDAFDFSLPKRGAPVSWPRFFLFADRCLHLLQRLHWTPGRSAAIQACLKWVVDHQEADGAWGGIQPPWIYSLMAMQVQGYDLSHPAMHLGLDALNRRWSYKRNGGLHIQACQSPVWDTLLALSALQACRVDYHRSPAMQAAVSWT
;
A
#
# COMPACT_ATOMS: atom_id res chain seq x y z
N MET A 1 -19.15 -13.73 19.40
CA MET A 1 -18.28 -14.54 18.53
C MET A 1 -17.32 -15.24 19.46
N GLU A 2 -17.47 -16.56 19.56
CA GLU A 2 -16.66 -17.41 20.41
C GLU A 2 -15.18 -17.22 20.08
N ALA A 3 -14.37 -17.11 21.13
CA ALA A 3 -12.93 -17.14 21.02
C ALA A 3 -12.54 -18.40 20.25
N VAL A 4 -11.67 -18.26 19.24
CA VAL A 4 -10.93 -19.39 18.70
C VAL A 4 -10.07 -19.88 19.84
N ASN A 5 -10.60 -20.89 20.52
CA ASN A 5 -9.92 -21.63 21.56
C ASN A 5 -8.69 -22.22 20.87
N THR A 6 -7.51 -21.76 21.26
CA THR A 6 -6.26 -22.39 20.86
C THR A 6 -6.37 -23.83 21.31
N THR A 7 -6.45 -24.72 20.31
CA THR A 7 -6.70 -26.13 20.51
C THR A 7 -5.64 -26.71 21.44
N ASP A 8 -6.12 -27.31 22.52
CA ASP A 8 -5.48 -28.42 23.23
C ASP A 8 -4.64 -29.23 22.24
N PRO A 9 -3.36 -29.56 22.50
CA PRO A 9 -2.57 -30.43 21.64
C PRO A 9 -3.18 -31.83 21.68
N GLY A 10 -4.28 -31.99 20.94
CA GLY A 10 -5.06 -33.20 20.81
C GLY A 10 -4.16 -34.32 20.38
N THR A 11 -4.43 -35.50 20.94
CA THR A 11 -3.87 -36.80 20.61
C THR A 11 -3.23 -36.84 19.22
N PRO A 12 -1.94 -37.20 19.09
CA PRO A 12 -1.29 -37.25 17.79
C PRO A 12 -2.09 -38.16 16.86
N PHE A 13 -2.46 -37.64 15.69
CA PHE A 13 -3.10 -38.43 14.64
C PHE A 13 -2.23 -39.66 14.38
N SER A 14 -2.81 -40.85 14.52
CA SER A 14 -2.07 -42.10 14.33
C SER A 14 -1.88 -42.45 12.85
N ASP A 15 -2.66 -41.83 11.95
CA ASP A 15 -2.69 -42.14 10.53
C ASP A 15 -2.60 -40.88 9.66
N ILE A 16 -1.67 -40.87 8.71
CA ILE A 16 -1.49 -39.78 7.75
C ILE A 16 -2.67 -39.68 6.76
N ASP A 17 -3.31 -40.81 6.44
CA ASP A 17 -4.43 -40.84 5.51
C ASP A 17 -5.66 -40.14 6.11
N GLU A 18 -5.86 -40.25 7.43
CA GLU A 18 -6.91 -39.51 8.15
C GLU A 18 -6.67 -38.00 8.09
N VAL A 19 -5.42 -37.56 8.26
CA VAL A 19 -5.07 -36.13 8.19
C VAL A 19 -5.24 -35.58 6.77
N ILE A 20 -4.88 -36.36 5.74
CA ILE A 20 -5.11 -35.98 4.34
C ILE A 20 -6.61 -35.85 4.05
N ALA A 21 -7.42 -36.80 4.52
CA ALA A 21 -8.87 -36.75 4.35
C ALA A 21 -9.48 -35.49 4.99
N LEU A 22 -9.04 -35.13 6.21
CA LEU A 22 -9.46 -33.90 6.88
C LEU A 22 -9.03 -32.63 6.10
N GLY A 23 -7.83 -32.62 5.53
CA GLY A 23 -7.36 -31.50 4.70
C GLY A 23 -8.16 -31.32 3.41
N ILE A 24 -8.57 -32.44 2.79
CA ILE A 24 -9.44 -32.42 1.60
C ILE A 24 -10.82 -31.87 1.98
N ASP A 25 -11.43 -32.39 3.04
CA ASP A 25 -12.74 -31.91 3.52
C ASP A 25 -12.72 -30.42 3.85
N TRP A 26 -11.64 -29.96 4.50
CA TRP A 26 -11.45 -28.54 4.77
C TRP A 26 -11.38 -27.71 3.48
N LEU A 27 -10.60 -28.15 2.47
CA LEU A 27 -10.56 -27.45 1.18
C LEU A 27 -11.95 -27.41 0.52
N GLU A 28 -12.64 -28.54 0.41
CA GLU A 28 -13.95 -28.60 -0.24
C GLU A 28 -14.99 -27.72 0.46
N THR A 29 -14.99 -27.67 1.79
CA THR A 29 -15.91 -26.84 2.59
C THR A 29 -15.59 -25.33 2.54
N HIS A 30 -14.35 -24.95 2.21
CA HIS A 30 -13.91 -23.55 2.10
C HIS A 30 -13.85 -23.03 0.66
N GLN A 31 -14.39 -23.78 -0.30
CA GLN A 31 -14.57 -23.30 -1.67
C GLN A 31 -15.64 -22.21 -1.72
N ALA A 32 -15.38 -21.13 -2.45
CA ALA A 32 -16.40 -20.12 -2.71
C ALA A 32 -17.53 -20.71 -3.56
N GLN A 33 -18.76 -20.21 -3.40
CA GLN A 33 -19.93 -20.69 -4.16
C GLN A 33 -19.74 -20.66 -5.69
N ALA A 34 -18.93 -19.73 -6.20
CA ALA A 34 -18.63 -19.63 -7.63
C ALA A 34 -17.56 -20.63 -8.12
N GLY A 35 -17.04 -21.49 -7.25
CA GLY A 35 -16.11 -22.58 -7.59
C GLY A 35 -14.62 -22.26 -7.38
N TYR A 36 -14.22 -21.03 -7.07
CA TYR A 36 -12.82 -20.72 -6.79
C TYR A 36 -12.49 -20.80 -5.30
N TRP A 37 -11.21 -20.91 -4.96
CA TRP A 37 -10.69 -20.67 -3.61
C TRP A 37 -10.02 -19.30 -3.54
N VAL A 38 -10.19 -18.61 -2.40
CA VAL A 38 -9.46 -17.37 -2.12
C VAL A 38 -9.23 -17.25 -0.63
N GLY A 39 -7.97 -17.08 -0.24
CA GLY A 39 -7.60 -16.73 1.12
C GLY A 39 -7.65 -15.22 1.34
N ILE A 40 -7.58 -14.83 2.61
CA ILE A 40 -7.27 -13.44 2.97
C ILE A 40 -5.75 -13.26 2.80
N LEU A 41 -5.35 -12.31 1.97
CA LEU A 41 -3.96 -11.91 1.80
C LEU A 41 -3.61 -10.79 2.77
N GLU A 42 -3.10 -11.18 3.93
CA GLU A 42 -2.61 -10.27 4.95
C GLU A 42 -1.27 -9.63 4.52
N SER A 43 -1.02 -8.41 5.01
CA SER A 43 0.25 -7.70 4.74
C SER A 43 0.72 -6.94 5.98
N ASN A 44 0.48 -5.63 6.05
CA ASN A 44 0.80 -4.79 7.19
C ASN A 44 -0.04 -3.51 7.20
N ALA A 45 0.00 -2.83 8.35
CA ALA A 45 -0.70 -1.60 8.67
C ALA A 45 -0.48 -0.43 7.69
N CYS A 46 0.52 -0.47 6.80
CA CYS A 46 0.70 0.58 5.80
C CYS A 46 -0.50 0.64 4.85
N MET A 47 -1.16 -0.48 4.54
CA MET A 47 -2.27 -0.49 3.57
C MET A 47 -3.44 0.39 4.06
N GLU A 48 -3.84 0.21 5.32
CA GLU A 48 -4.88 0.98 5.99
C GLU A 48 -4.44 2.42 6.23
N ALA A 49 -3.20 2.61 6.68
CA ALA A 49 -2.65 3.93 6.96
C ALA A 49 -2.64 4.81 5.71
N GLU A 50 -2.07 4.31 4.62
CA GLU A 50 -2.00 5.00 3.33
C GLU A 50 -3.40 5.26 2.74
N TRP A 51 -4.36 4.36 2.94
CA TRP A 51 -5.75 4.60 2.54
C TRP A 51 -6.38 5.77 3.31
N LEU A 52 -6.22 5.82 4.63
CA LEU A 52 -6.70 6.95 5.44
C LEU A 52 -6.04 8.27 5.02
N LEU A 53 -4.74 8.25 4.73
CA LEU A 53 -4.02 9.41 4.20
C LEU A 53 -4.52 9.81 2.80
N ALA A 54 -4.84 8.85 1.94
CA ALA A 54 -5.44 9.08 0.63
C ALA A 54 -6.82 9.73 0.75
N LEU A 55 -7.68 9.28 1.68
CA LEU A 55 -8.98 9.89 1.93
C LEU A 55 -8.83 11.36 2.36
N HIS A 56 -7.89 11.66 3.26
CA HIS A 56 -7.56 13.03 3.64
C HIS A 56 -7.12 13.85 2.42
N PHE A 57 -6.16 13.33 1.64
CA PHE A 57 -5.64 14.00 0.45
C PHE A 57 -6.72 14.29 -0.61
N LEU A 58 -7.56 13.30 -0.91
CA LEU A 58 -8.68 13.42 -1.84
C LEU A 58 -9.77 14.35 -1.31
N GLY A 59 -9.86 14.52 0.02
CA GLY A 59 -10.82 15.39 0.67
C GLY A 59 -12.13 14.73 1.02
N ILE A 60 -12.11 13.41 1.04
CA ILE A 60 -13.25 12.60 1.44
C ILE A 60 -13.28 12.65 2.96
N ARG A 61 -14.26 13.39 3.48
CA ARG A 61 -14.53 13.49 4.91
C ARG A 61 -15.65 12.52 5.25
N ASN A 62 -15.58 11.90 6.42
CA ASN A 62 -16.62 11.01 6.96
C ASN A 62 -16.89 9.76 6.10
N ASP A 63 -15.86 9.16 5.51
CA ASP A 63 -16.04 7.83 4.92
C ASP A 63 -16.37 6.85 6.06
N PRO A 64 -17.46 6.06 5.97
CA PRO A 64 -17.90 5.17 7.04
C PRO A 64 -16.87 4.10 7.42
N LYS A 65 -15.90 3.82 6.55
CA LYS A 65 -14.81 2.87 6.79
C LYS A 65 -13.68 3.45 7.64
N GLN A 66 -13.60 4.78 7.80
CA GLN A 66 -12.49 5.43 8.55
C GLN A 66 -12.36 4.92 9.97
N ALA A 67 -13.47 4.79 10.70
CA ALA A 67 -13.45 4.29 12.07
C ALA A 67 -12.97 2.83 12.14
N GLY A 68 -13.42 1.98 11.21
CA GLY A 68 -12.99 0.58 11.13
C GLY A 68 -11.50 0.44 10.79
N LEU A 69 -11.00 1.21 9.83
CA LEU A 69 -9.58 1.22 9.47
C LEU A 69 -8.71 1.73 10.63
N ALA A 70 -9.13 2.82 11.30
CA ALA A 70 -8.43 3.34 12.47
C ALA A 70 -8.41 2.33 13.63
N GLN A 71 -9.51 1.61 13.85
CA GLN A 71 -9.56 0.54 14.84
C GLN A 71 -8.61 -0.60 14.47
N GLY A 72 -8.58 -1.05 13.21
CA GLY A 72 -7.66 -2.09 12.74
C GLY A 72 -6.19 -1.71 12.98
N LEU A 73 -5.83 -0.45 12.71
CA LEU A 73 -4.51 0.09 13.03
C LEU A 73 -4.20 0.05 14.53
N LEU A 74 -5.17 0.37 15.39
CA LEU A 74 -4.96 0.33 16.85
C LEU A 74 -4.82 -1.11 17.37
N ASP A 75 -5.58 -2.05 16.80
CA ASP A 75 -5.56 -3.47 17.18
C ASP A 75 -4.23 -4.14 16.81
N GLU A 76 -3.57 -3.68 15.73
CA GLU A 76 -2.26 -4.18 15.29
C GLU A 76 -1.07 -3.53 16.01
N GLN A 77 -1.32 -2.55 16.90
CA GLN A 77 -0.22 -1.88 17.60
C GLN A 77 0.45 -2.84 18.60
N ARG A 78 1.77 -2.97 18.49
CA ARG A 78 2.58 -3.77 19.41
C ARG A 78 2.65 -3.13 20.80
N PRO A 79 2.96 -3.91 21.86
CA PRO A 79 3.10 -3.38 23.23
C PRO A 79 4.13 -2.24 23.37
N ASP A 80 5.19 -2.25 22.55
CA ASP A 80 6.21 -1.20 22.54
C ASP A 80 5.77 0.09 21.81
N GLY A 81 4.60 0.08 21.16
CA GLY A 81 4.01 1.18 20.42
C GLY A 81 4.23 1.16 18.91
N SER A 82 4.97 0.19 18.38
CA SER A 82 5.31 0.10 16.96
C SER A 82 4.35 -0.78 16.16
N TRP A 83 4.53 -0.79 14.84
CA TRP A 83 3.83 -1.69 13.91
C TRP A 83 4.83 -2.52 13.13
N GLU A 84 4.46 -3.76 12.83
CA GLU A 84 5.26 -4.70 12.05
C GLU A 84 4.93 -4.68 10.56
N ILE A 85 5.82 -5.26 9.76
CA ILE A 85 5.67 -5.38 8.30
C ILE A 85 5.42 -6.82 7.82
N TYR A 86 5.49 -7.78 8.73
CA TYR A 86 5.13 -9.20 8.54
C TYR A 86 4.77 -9.80 9.90
N CYS A 87 3.98 -10.89 9.87
CA CYS A 87 3.51 -11.59 11.07
C CYS A 87 4.70 -12.05 11.94
N ASP A 88 4.59 -11.81 13.25
CA ASP A 88 5.58 -12.20 14.25
C ASP A 88 6.97 -11.59 14.01
N ALA A 89 7.03 -10.39 13.43
CA ALA A 89 8.29 -9.68 13.29
C ALA A 89 8.96 -9.49 14.66
N PRO A 90 10.30 -9.67 14.75
CA PRO A 90 11.01 -9.55 16.02
C PRO A 90 10.93 -8.13 16.60
N HIS A 91 10.81 -7.13 15.73
CA HIS A 91 10.73 -5.70 16.06
C HIS A 91 9.77 -4.99 15.10
N GLY A 92 9.28 -3.82 15.50
CA GLY A 92 8.52 -2.96 14.60
C GLY A 92 9.37 -2.31 13.50
N ASP A 93 8.69 -1.73 12.51
CA ASP A 93 9.29 -1.00 11.40
C ASP A 93 9.02 0.51 11.52
N ILE A 94 10.05 1.31 11.20
CA ILE A 94 9.97 2.77 11.29
C ILE A 94 8.99 3.39 10.30
N ASN A 95 8.84 2.81 9.11
CA ASN A 95 7.96 3.37 8.07
C ASN A 95 6.51 3.05 8.37
N ALA A 96 6.21 1.79 8.72
CA ALA A 96 4.88 1.40 9.16
C ALA A 96 4.44 2.24 10.37
N THR A 97 5.29 2.36 11.38
CA THR A 97 4.97 3.13 12.58
C THR A 97 4.74 4.63 12.28
N VAL A 98 5.53 5.24 11.39
CA VAL A 98 5.36 6.65 11.00
C VAL A 98 4.11 6.86 10.14
N GLU A 99 3.85 5.99 9.17
CA GLU A 99 2.67 6.07 8.29
C GLU A 99 1.39 5.87 9.12
N THR A 100 1.35 4.88 10.01
CA THR A 100 0.24 4.65 10.93
C THR A 100 0.06 5.81 11.91
N TYR A 101 1.14 6.36 12.47
CA TYR A 101 1.07 7.57 13.30
C TYR A 101 0.42 8.73 12.55
N ALA A 102 0.87 8.99 11.31
CA ALA A 102 0.31 10.05 10.47
C ALA A 102 -1.17 9.82 10.14
N ALA A 103 -1.55 8.58 9.81
CA ALA A 103 -2.93 8.21 9.50
C ALA A 103 -3.86 8.40 10.70
N LEU A 104 -3.45 7.94 11.88
CA LEU A 104 -4.20 8.11 13.12
C LEU A 104 -4.36 9.59 13.51
N ARG A 105 -3.32 10.41 13.31
CA ARG A 105 -3.42 11.87 13.46
C ARG A 105 -4.40 12.47 12.44
N ALA A 106 -4.37 12.01 11.19
CA ALA A 106 -5.25 12.50 10.13
C ALA A 106 -6.75 12.23 10.40
N VAL A 107 -7.08 11.11 11.06
CA VAL A 107 -8.46 10.79 11.47
C VAL A 107 -8.87 11.43 12.81
N GLY A 108 -7.98 12.20 13.44
CA GLY A 108 -8.31 13.06 14.58
C GLY A 108 -7.84 12.58 15.96
N LEU A 109 -7.01 11.54 16.05
CA LEU A 109 -6.41 11.19 17.34
C LEU A 109 -5.44 12.30 17.80
N ALA A 110 -5.56 12.67 19.06
CA ALA A 110 -4.71 13.69 19.67
C ALA A 110 -3.29 13.15 19.95
N PRO A 111 -2.23 13.98 19.87
CA PRO A 111 -0.85 13.53 20.05
C PRO A 111 -0.55 12.93 21.44
N ASP A 112 -1.40 13.21 22.43
CA ASP A 112 -1.35 12.70 23.80
C ASP A 112 -2.17 11.41 23.99
N HIS A 113 -2.91 10.96 22.98
CA HIS A 113 -3.54 9.63 22.98
C HIS A 113 -2.50 8.57 23.27
N ASP A 114 -2.83 7.61 24.14
CA ASP A 114 -1.87 6.64 24.69
C ASP A 114 -1.13 5.84 23.60
N ALA A 115 -1.86 5.36 22.58
CA ALA A 115 -1.28 4.71 21.40
C ALA A 115 -0.25 5.59 20.68
N LEU A 116 -0.55 6.88 20.46
CA LEU A 116 0.35 7.81 19.78
C LEU A 116 1.52 8.22 20.66
N ARG A 117 1.35 8.30 21.99
CA ARG A 117 2.48 8.53 22.91
C ARG A 117 3.49 7.39 22.86
N ARG A 118 3.02 6.13 22.85
CA ARG A 118 3.90 4.97 22.69
C ARG A 118 4.62 4.99 21.34
N ALA A 119 3.86 5.14 20.26
CA ALA A 119 4.39 5.22 18.90
C ALA A 119 5.45 6.32 18.76
N ARG A 120 5.16 7.53 19.25
CA ARG A 120 6.12 8.65 19.23
C ARG A 120 7.40 8.31 19.99
N ARG A 121 7.30 7.76 21.21
CA ARG A 121 8.49 7.37 21.98
C ARG A 121 9.32 6.35 21.20
N TRP A 122 8.66 5.36 20.60
CA TRP A 122 9.31 4.35 19.79
C TRP A 122 10.00 4.96 18.56
N ILE A 123 9.30 5.81 17.79
CA ILE A 123 9.85 6.52 16.62
C ILE A 123 11.12 7.28 17.00
N MET A 124 11.07 8.05 18.08
CA MET A 124 12.21 8.85 18.53
C MET A 124 13.38 7.98 18.99
N ALA A 125 13.12 6.85 19.65
CA ALA A 125 14.15 5.90 20.04
C ALA A 125 14.82 5.20 18.84
N HIS A 126 14.17 5.15 17.68
CA HIS A 126 14.64 4.48 16.46
C HIS A 126 15.12 5.45 15.37
N GLY A 127 15.63 6.63 15.77
CA GLY A 127 16.25 7.59 14.86
C GLY A 127 15.26 8.57 14.20
N GLY A 128 14.01 8.60 14.66
CA GLY A 128 13.00 9.53 14.19
C GLY A 128 12.74 9.41 12.69
N LEU A 129 12.57 10.54 12.03
CA LEU A 129 12.25 10.59 10.59
C LEU A 129 13.48 10.52 9.67
N ALA A 130 14.70 10.40 10.20
CA ALA A 130 15.91 10.39 9.37
C ALA A 130 16.01 9.15 8.47
N GLY A 131 15.53 8.00 8.98
CA GLY A 131 15.66 6.69 8.35
C GLY A 131 14.52 6.26 7.43
N ILE A 132 13.50 7.10 7.22
CA ILE A 132 12.28 6.68 6.48
C ILE A 132 12.53 6.51 4.97
N ARG A 133 11.82 5.54 4.40
CA ARG A 133 11.83 5.15 2.98
C ARG A 133 11.22 6.24 2.10
N VAL A 134 11.50 6.15 0.80
CA VAL A 134 11.03 7.11 -0.21
C VAL A 134 9.49 7.23 -0.25
N PHE A 135 8.76 6.12 -0.15
CA PHE A 135 7.29 6.14 -0.13
C PHE A 135 6.72 6.89 1.08
N THR A 136 7.24 6.67 2.28
CA THR A 136 6.83 7.42 3.48
C THR A 136 7.09 8.91 3.30
N ARG A 137 8.21 9.30 2.69
CA ARG A 137 8.48 10.73 2.37
C ARG A 137 7.47 11.29 1.38
N PHE A 138 7.06 10.53 0.36
CA PHE A 138 6.01 10.96 -0.56
C PHE A 138 4.67 11.14 0.15
N TRP A 139 4.26 10.20 1.01
CA TRP A 139 3.06 10.33 1.83
C TRP A 139 3.09 11.55 2.73
N LEU A 140 4.16 11.71 3.50
CA LEU A 140 4.34 12.90 4.33
C LEU A 140 4.36 14.19 3.48
N ALA A 141 4.88 14.15 2.25
CA ALA A 141 4.85 15.32 1.37
C ALA A 141 3.45 15.66 0.86
N LEU A 142 2.66 14.65 0.49
CA LEU A 142 1.26 14.81 0.09
C LEU A 142 0.44 15.47 1.19
N ILE A 143 0.69 15.13 2.47
CA ILE A 143 -0.03 15.70 3.62
C ILE A 143 0.64 16.93 4.26
N GLY A 144 1.69 17.49 3.64
CA GLY A 144 2.35 18.71 4.09
C GLY A 144 3.30 18.57 5.28
N GLU A 145 3.69 17.34 5.62
CA GLU A 145 4.59 16.98 6.70
C GLU A 145 6.05 16.83 6.26
N TRP A 146 6.29 16.71 4.95
CA TRP A 146 7.62 16.64 4.35
C TRP A 146 7.73 17.57 3.12
N PRO A 147 8.82 18.32 2.92
CA PRO A 147 8.94 19.16 1.72
C PRO A 147 9.20 18.31 0.46
N TRP A 148 8.38 18.47 -0.59
CA TRP A 148 8.56 17.80 -1.89
C TRP A 148 9.95 17.96 -2.53
N ARG A 149 10.68 19.04 -2.22
CA ARG A 149 12.05 19.23 -2.71
C ARG A 149 13.06 18.23 -2.13
N HIS A 150 12.67 17.47 -1.10
CA HIS A 150 13.46 16.46 -0.41
C HIS A 150 12.88 15.04 -0.61
N THR A 151 12.02 14.86 -1.60
CA THR A 151 11.60 13.55 -2.11
C THR A 151 12.26 13.32 -3.47
N PRO A 152 12.65 12.09 -3.84
CA PRO A 152 13.21 11.81 -5.16
C PRO A 152 12.30 12.32 -6.29
N ASN A 153 12.89 12.89 -7.33
CA ASN A 153 12.17 13.38 -8.48
C ASN A 153 11.92 12.24 -9.49
N ILE A 154 10.65 11.93 -9.74
CA ILE A 154 10.22 11.02 -10.80
C ILE A 154 9.69 11.88 -11.96
N PRO A 155 10.47 12.08 -13.04
CA PRO A 155 10.05 12.93 -14.14
C PRO A 155 8.99 12.20 -15.00
N PRO A 156 7.86 12.84 -15.35
CA PRO A 156 6.85 12.23 -16.23
C PRO A 156 7.39 11.97 -17.64
N GLU A 157 8.45 12.67 -18.07
CA GLU A 157 9.06 12.52 -19.38
C GLU A 157 9.60 11.10 -19.66
N ILE A 158 9.79 10.27 -18.62
CA ILE A 158 10.18 8.85 -18.78
C ILE A 158 9.22 8.06 -19.67
N ILE A 159 7.96 8.50 -19.80
CA ILE A 159 6.96 7.86 -20.66
C ILE A 159 7.31 7.93 -22.15
N PHE A 160 8.11 8.91 -22.56
CA PHE A 160 8.54 9.09 -23.96
C PHE A 160 9.87 8.44 -24.28
N PHE A 161 10.54 7.84 -23.30
CA PHE A 161 11.78 7.13 -23.57
C PHE A 161 11.53 5.98 -24.54
N PRO A 162 12.42 5.72 -25.51
CA PRO A 162 12.27 4.60 -26.43
C PRO A 162 12.50 3.27 -25.71
N LYS A 163 11.92 2.18 -26.22
CA LYS A 163 11.99 0.84 -25.57
C LYS A 163 13.43 0.34 -25.34
N TRP A 164 14.40 0.76 -26.17
CA TRP A 164 15.81 0.38 -26.01
C TRP A 164 16.51 1.10 -24.85
N PHE A 165 15.95 2.20 -24.35
CA PHE A 165 16.58 2.99 -23.29
C PHE A 165 16.33 2.36 -21.92
N PRO A 166 17.36 2.17 -21.06
CA PRO A 166 17.23 1.43 -19.80
C PRO A 166 16.15 1.94 -18.85
N PHE A 167 15.90 3.26 -18.80
CA PHE A 167 14.87 3.85 -17.92
C PHE A 167 13.49 3.98 -18.55
N ASN A 168 13.26 3.36 -19.71
CA ASN A 168 11.91 3.24 -20.25
C ASN A 168 11.01 2.48 -19.25
N ILE A 169 9.76 2.94 -19.10
CA ILE A 169 8.81 2.38 -18.13
C ILE A 169 8.55 0.87 -18.30
N TYR A 170 8.70 0.32 -19.50
CA TYR A 170 8.49 -1.09 -19.81
C TYR A 170 9.66 -2.00 -19.42
N ASN A 171 10.80 -1.42 -19.01
CA ASN A 171 11.90 -2.19 -18.41
C ASN A 171 11.71 -2.40 -16.90
N PHE A 172 10.69 -1.78 -16.29
CA PHE A 172 10.31 -2.02 -14.90
C PHE A 172 9.26 -3.13 -14.81
N ALA A 173 9.30 -3.89 -13.70
CA ALA A 173 8.29 -4.87 -13.38
C ALA A 173 6.88 -4.23 -13.37
N SER A 174 5.85 -5.01 -13.70
CA SER A 174 4.47 -4.51 -13.88
C SER A 174 3.98 -3.68 -12.70
N TRP A 175 4.16 -4.16 -11.47
CA TRP A 175 3.77 -3.46 -10.23
C TRP A 175 4.51 -2.13 -10.05
N ALA A 176 5.81 -2.11 -10.33
CA ALA A 176 6.65 -0.92 -10.18
C ALA A 176 6.29 0.12 -11.25
N ARG A 177 6.08 -0.32 -12.49
CA ARG A 177 5.62 0.53 -13.59
C ARG A 177 4.29 1.20 -13.27
N ALA A 178 3.29 0.42 -12.85
CA ALA A 178 1.96 0.93 -12.53
C ALA A 178 2.00 1.95 -11.37
N THR A 179 2.94 1.80 -10.44
CA THR A 179 3.12 2.74 -9.33
C THR A 179 3.87 4.00 -9.76
N MET A 180 4.91 3.85 -10.59
CA MET A 180 5.75 4.96 -11.04
C MET A 180 5.01 5.99 -11.89
N VAL A 181 4.12 5.55 -12.79
CA VAL A 181 3.43 6.45 -13.73
C VAL A 181 2.56 7.51 -13.01
N PRO A 182 1.63 7.16 -12.11
CA PRO A 182 0.86 8.16 -11.36
C PRO A 182 1.75 8.96 -10.40
N LEU A 183 2.77 8.33 -9.77
CA LEU A 183 3.73 9.07 -8.94
C LEU A 183 4.55 10.09 -9.73
N ALA A 184 4.84 9.87 -11.01
CA ALA A 184 5.52 10.84 -11.86
C ALA A 184 4.68 12.11 -12.05
N ILE A 185 3.35 11.96 -12.16
CA ILE A 185 2.40 13.10 -12.19
C ILE A 185 2.46 13.84 -10.85
N LEU A 186 2.35 13.12 -9.73
CA LEU A 186 2.39 13.72 -8.38
C LEU A 186 3.74 14.42 -8.11
N SER A 187 4.86 13.81 -8.48
CA SER A 187 6.21 14.38 -8.38
C SER A 187 6.38 15.65 -9.23
N ALA A 188 5.79 15.68 -10.42
CA ALA A 188 5.81 16.85 -11.29
C ALA A 188 4.98 18.02 -10.75
N ARG A 189 3.79 17.72 -10.19
CA ARG A 189 2.83 18.70 -9.68
C ARG A 189 3.12 19.15 -8.24
N ARG A 190 3.79 18.30 -7.45
CA ARG A 190 4.09 18.50 -6.02
C ARG A 190 2.88 18.96 -5.20
N PRO A 191 1.72 18.28 -5.30
CA PRO A 191 0.51 18.70 -4.63
C PRO A 191 0.65 18.52 -3.11
N VAL A 192 0.08 19.44 -2.35
CA VAL A 192 0.09 19.37 -0.89
C VAL A 192 -1.32 19.64 -0.38
N ARG A 193 -1.85 18.71 0.42
CA ARG A 193 -3.04 18.93 1.22
C ARG A 193 -2.67 18.82 2.70
N PRO A 194 -2.31 19.94 3.34
CA PRO A 194 -1.78 19.91 4.69
C PRO A 194 -2.79 19.30 5.67
N LEU A 195 -2.30 18.55 6.65
CA LEU A 195 -3.10 18.21 7.84
C LEU A 195 -3.56 19.51 8.52
N PRO A 196 -4.76 19.54 9.13
CA PRO A 196 -5.20 20.68 9.91
C PRO A 196 -4.26 20.93 11.10
N ALA A 197 -4.24 22.17 11.61
CA ALA A 197 -3.26 22.60 12.62
C ALA A 197 -3.17 21.68 13.85
N HIS A 198 -4.29 21.15 14.33
CA HIS A 198 -4.34 20.23 15.48
C HIS A 198 -3.85 18.81 15.18
N ALA A 199 -3.76 18.43 13.90
CA ALA A 199 -3.33 17.11 13.45
C ALA A 199 -1.88 17.08 12.92
N ARG A 200 -1.19 18.24 12.88
CA ARG A 200 0.20 18.33 12.43
C ARG A 200 1.12 17.46 13.29
N LEU A 201 2.14 16.87 12.67
CA LEU A 201 3.07 15.93 13.32
C LEU A 201 4.25 16.64 14.00
N ASP A 202 4.04 17.84 14.55
CA ASP A 202 5.13 18.70 15.05
C ASP A 202 5.91 18.04 16.20
N GLU A 203 5.28 17.19 16.99
CA GLU A 203 5.94 16.41 18.04
C GLU A 203 6.94 15.36 17.54
N LEU A 204 6.97 15.05 16.24
CA LEU A 204 8.02 14.25 15.60
C LEU A 204 9.24 15.10 15.19
N PHE A 205 9.17 16.43 15.38
CA PHE A 205 10.24 17.39 15.11
C PHE A 205 10.58 18.18 16.40
N PRO A 206 11.25 17.57 17.40
CA PRO A 206 11.45 18.17 18.72
C PRO A 206 12.25 19.48 18.71
N HIS A 207 13.08 19.70 17.69
CA HIS A 207 13.85 20.94 17.51
C HIS A 207 13.24 21.87 16.45
N GLY A 208 11.99 21.62 16.06
CA GLY A 208 11.32 22.29 14.96
C GLY A 208 11.71 21.74 13.59
N ARG A 209 10.88 22.05 12.58
CA ARG A 209 11.06 21.56 11.20
C ARG A 209 12.26 22.19 10.51
N ASP A 210 12.56 23.45 10.81
CA ASP A 210 13.66 24.18 10.16
C ASP A 210 15.04 23.63 10.55
N ALA A 211 15.16 23.03 11.73
CA ALA A 211 16.39 22.41 12.22
C ALA A 211 16.57 20.95 11.74
N PHE A 212 15.55 20.36 11.11
CA PHE A 212 15.59 18.96 10.69
C PHE A 212 16.41 18.77 9.39
N ASP A 213 17.31 17.79 9.37
CA ASP A 213 18.05 17.44 8.15
C ASP A 213 17.22 16.54 7.23
N PHE A 214 16.63 17.14 6.21
CA PHE A 214 15.86 16.43 5.18
C PHE A 214 16.75 15.74 4.11
N SER A 215 18.07 15.79 4.23
CA SER A 215 18.96 15.22 3.23
C SER A 215 18.82 13.68 3.15
N LEU A 216 19.06 13.14 1.95
CA LEU A 216 19.10 11.69 1.77
C LEU A 216 20.33 11.12 2.47
N PRO A 217 20.23 9.94 3.14
CA PRO A 217 21.38 9.29 3.74
C PRO A 217 22.49 9.09 2.71
N LYS A 218 23.68 9.65 2.98
CA LYS A 218 24.83 9.52 2.08
C LYS A 218 25.39 8.10 2.18
N ARG A 219 25.00 7.20 1.26
CA ARG A 219 25.60 5.86 1.14
C ARG A 219 26.48 5.77 -0.12
N GLY A 220 27.71 5.28 0.02
CA GLY A 220 28.54 4.78 -1.09
C GLY A 220 29.88 5.50 -1.36
N ALA A 221 30.76 4.75 -2.04
CA ALA A 221 32.11 5.13 -2.47
C ALA A 221 32.14 6.36 -3.43
N PRO A 222 33.33 6.97 -3.66
CA PRO A 222 33.51 8.22 -4.41
C PRO A 222 32.85 8.29 -5.79
N VAL A 223 32.85 7.16 -6.50
CA VAL A 223 32.21 6.94 -7.80
C VAL A 223 31.31 5.74 -7.63
N SER A 224 30.00 5.95 -7.59
CA SER A 224 29.02 4.87 -7.42
C SER A 224 27.69 5.28 -8.05
N TRP A 225 26.92 4.29 -8.51
CA TRP A 225 25.55 4.49 -9.03
C TRP A 225 24.67 5.36 -8.11
N PRO A 226 24.70 5.20 -6.77
CA PRO A 226 24.02 6.11 -5.85
C PRO A 226 24.36 7.59 -6.05
N ARG A 227 25.62 7.94 -6.28
CA ARG A 227 26.02 9.34 -6.51
C ARG A 227 25.57 9.86 -7.86
N PHE A 228 25.59 9.03 -8.89
CA PHE A 228 25.03 9.38 -10.20
C PHE A 228 23.53 9.69 -10.07
N PHE A 229 22.76 8.82 -9.41
CA PHE A 229 21.32 9.04 -9.19
C PHE A 229 21.05 10.27 -8.31
N LEU A 230 21.83 10.50 -7.25
CA LEU A 230 21.74 11.71 -6.44
C LEU A 230 22.07 12.98 -7.24
N PHE A 231 23.04 12.92 -8.15
CA PHE A 231 23.37 14.04 -9.04
C PHE A 231 22.25 14.28 -10.06
N ALA A 232 21.77 13.24 -10.73
CA ALA A 232 20.65 13.32 -11.66
C ALA A 232 19.40 13.90 -10.98
N ASP A 233 19.07 13.42 -9.78
CA ASP A 233 17.98 13.93 -8.95
C ASP A 233 18.13 15.43 -8.64
N ARG A 234 19.32 15.88 -8.22
CA ARG A 234 19.62 17.31 -8.01
C ARG A 234 19.43 18.14 -9.28
N CYS A 235 19.89 17.64 -10.42
CA CYS A 235 19.71 18.29 -11.71
C CYS A 235 18.23 18.39 -12.07
N LEU A 236 17.44 17.32 -11.89
CA LEU A 236 16.00 17.31 -12.14
C LEU A 236 15.25 18.29 -11.22
N HIS A 237 15.59 18.34 -9.93
CA HIS A 237 15.04 19.32 -9.01
C HIS A 237 15.39 20.76 -9.41
N LEU A 238 16.63 21.01 -9.88
CA LEU A 238 17.04 22.31 -10.39
C LEU A 238 16.25 22.71 -11.63
N LEU A 239 16.12 21.81 -12.62
CA LEU A 239 15.33 22.05 -13.83
C LEU A 239 13.86 22.36 -13.50
N GLN A 240 13.26 21.60 -12.57
CA GLN A 240 11.90 21.84 -12.11
C GLN A 240 11.77 23.19 -11.37
N ARG A 241 12.77 23.58 -10.57
CA ARG A 241 12.79 24.88 -9.86
C ARG A 241 12.96 26.06 -10.82
N LEU A 242 13.72 25.88 -11.89
CA LEU A 242 13.91 26.88 -12.94
C LEU A 242 12.77 26.91 -13.95
N HIS A 243 11.73 26.07 -13.78
CA HIS A 243 10.62 25.88 -14.71
C HIS A 243 11.06 25.54 -16.15
N TRP A 244 12.28 25.03 -16.33
CA TRP A 244 12.78 24.63 -17.64
C TRP A 244 12.53 23.14 -17.86
N THR A 245 11.31 22.84 -18.30
CA THR A 245 10.79 21.47 -18.34
C THR A 245 10.03 21.23 -19.66
N PRO A 246 10.76 21.21 -20.80
CA PRO A 246 10.14 21.12 -22.11
C PRO A 246 9.39 19.79 -22.27
N GLY A 247 8.17 19.85 -22.82
CA GLY A 247 7.34 18.67 -23.03
C GLY A 247 6.66 18.12 -21.76
N ARG A 248 6.89 18.71 -20.57
CA ARG A 248 6.31 18.23 -19.31
C ARG A 248 4.79 18.12 -19.34
N SER A 249 4.10 19.13 -19.88
CA SER A 249 2.65 19.10 -19.99
C SER A 249 2.17 17.94 -20.85
N ALA A 250 2.83 17.69 -21.99
CA ALA A 250 2.51 16.55 -22.85
C ALA A 250 2.83 15.21 -22.16
N ALA A 251 3.94 15.13 -21.42
CA ALA A 251 4.31 13.94 -20.65
C ALA A 251 3.29 13.63 -19.55
N ILE A 252 2.83 14.65 -18.81
CA ILE A 252 1.78 14.50 -17.80
C ILE A 252 0.48 14.00 -18.44
N GLN A 253 0.08 14.54 -19.59
CA GLN A 253 -1.12 14.06 -20.31
C GLN A 253 -0.97 12.62 -20.79
N ALA A 254 0.22 12.24 -21.27
CA ALA A 254 0.51 10.86 -21.65
C ALA A 254 0.46 9.92 -20.44
N CYS A 255 1.02 10.31 -19.29
CA CYS A 255 0.94 9.55 -18.05
C CYS A 255 -0.50 9.42 -17.57
N LEU A 256 -1.30 10.49 -17.63
CA LEU A 256 -2.70 10.49 -17.24
C LEU A 256 -3.52 9.57 -18.13
N LYS A 257 -3.33 9.64 -19.45
CA LYS A 257 -3.94 8.71 -20.40
C LYS A 257 -3.56 7.27 -20.08
N TRP A 258 -2.27 7.01 -19.82
CA TRP A 258 -1.81 5.68 -19.43
C TRP A 258 -2.53 5.20 -18.16
N VAL A 259 -2.66 6.03 -17.13
CA VAL A 259 -3.40 5.69 -15.91
C VAL A 259 -4.85 5.33 -16.24
N VAL A 260 -5.58 6.17 -16.97
CA VAL A 260 -6.99 5.91 -17.30
C VAL A 260 -7.16 4.63 -18.14
N ASP A 261 -6.28 4.40 -19.11
CA ASP A 261 -6.33 3.22 -19.99
C ASP A 261 -6.01 1.90 -19.24
N HIS A 262 -5.40 1.96 -18.05
CA HIS A 262 -4.96 0.79 -17.28
C HIS A 262 -5.77 0.58 -15.99
N GLN A 263 -6.92 1.23 -15.83
CA GLN A 263 -7.84 0.89 -14.75
C GLN A 263 -8.45 -0.48 -15.01
N GLU A 264 -8.43 -1.35 -14.01
CA GLU A 264 -8.99 -2.70 -14.10
C GLU A 264 -10.50 -2.69 -13.82
N ALA A 265 -11.19 -3.77 -14.21
CA ALA A 265 -12.65 -3.87 -14.12
C ALA A 265 -13.16 -3.80 -12.67
N ASP A 266 -12.33 -4.19 -11.70
CA ASP A 266 -12.65 -4.11 -10.28
C ASP A 266 -12.51 -2.68 -9.72
N GLY A 267 -11.94 -1.75 -10.51
CA GLY A 267 -11.71 -0.35 -10.19
C GLY A 267 -10.29 -0.02 -9.73
N ALA A 268 -9.49 -1.02 -9.40
CA ALA A 268 -8.11 -0.85 -8.96
C ALA A 268 -7.16 -0.73 -10.17
N TRP A 269 -5.86 -0.68 -9.90
CA TRP A 269 -4.81 -0.65 -10.92
C TRP A 269 -3.80 -1.75 -10.63
N GLY A 270 -3.51 -2.59 -11.64
CA GLY A 270 -2.47 -3.61 -11.54
C GLY A 270 -2.72 -4.68 -10.48
N GLY A 271 -3.96 -4.85 -10.02
CA GLY A 271 -4.33 -5.81 -8.96
C GLY A 271 -3.64 -5.58 -7.62
N ILE A 272 -3.09 -4.38 -7.33
CA ILE A 272 -2.40 -4.09 -6.05
C ILE A 272 -2.67 -2.67 -5.52
N GLN A 273 -2.52 -2.47 -4.20
CA GLN A 273 -2.86 -1.22 -3.53
C GLN A 273 -2.04 0.03 -3.97
N PRO A 274 -0.70 -0.01 -4.12
CA PRO A 274 0.06 1.22 -4.36
C PRO A 274 -0.32 1.97 -5.65
N PRO A 275 -0.33 1.36 -6.84
CA PRO A 275 -0.74 2.04 -8.06
C PRO A 275 -2.20 2.49 -8.00
N TRP A 276 -3.07 1.77 -7.29
CA TRP A 276 -4.48 2.13 -7.12
C TRP A 276 -4.64 3.50 -6.44
N ILE A 277 -4.07 3.67 -5.24
CA ILE A 277 -4.23 4.93 -4.49
C ILE A 277 -3.46 6.09 -5.13
N TYR A 278 -2.27 5.85 -5.69
CA TYR A 278 -1.55 6.91 -6.40
C TYR A 278 -2.27 7.35 -7.66
N SER A 279 -2.94 6.43 -8.37
CA SER A 279 -3.75 6.77 -9.56
C SER A 279 -4.93 7.66 -9.21
N LEU A 280 -5.68 7.33 -8.15
CA LEU A 280 -6.78 8.18 -7.65
C LEU A 280 -6.29 9.59 -7.33
N MET A 281 -5.18 9.72 -6.58
CA MET A 281 -4.61 11.02 -6.25
C MET A 281 -4.10 11.77 -7.48
N ALA A 282 -3.43 11.08 -8.41
CA ALA A 282 -2.92 11.69 -9.64
C ALA A 282 -4.05 12.21 -10.53
N MET A 283 -5.12 11.44 -10.68
CA MET A 283 -6.32 11.83 -11.43
C MET A 283 -7.01 13.03 -10.80
N GLN A 284 -7.20 13.05 -9.48
CA GLN A 284 -7.76 14.20 -8.77
C GLN A 284 -6.92 15.47 -8.97
N VAL A 285 -5.59 15.36 -8.91
CA VAL A 285 -4.66 16.47 -9.18
C VAL A 285 -4.69 16.93 -10.65
N GLN A 286 -5.14 16.08 -11.57
CA GLN A 286 -5.39 16.45 -12.97
C GLN A 286 -6.83 16.89 -13.24
N GLY A 287 -7.65 17.07 -12.19
CA GLY A 287 -8.98 17.67 -12.29
C GLY A 287 -10.13 16.67 -12.45
N TYR A 288 -9.90 15.38 -12.22
CA TYR A 288 -10.98 14.39 -12.16
C TYR A 288 -11.76 14.56 -10.86
N ASP A 289 -13.05 14.86 -10.99
CA ASP A 289 -13.96 14.92 -9.85
C ASP A 289 -14.20 13.54 -9.24
N LEU A 290 -14.51 13.48 -7.94
CA LEU A 290 -14.79 12.22 -7.24
C LEU A 290 -16.00 11.46 -7.83
N SER A 291 -16.94 12.17 -8.46
CA SER A 291 -18.09 11.59 -9.16
C SER A 291 -17.76 11.07 -10.56
N HIS A 292 -16.57 11.36 -11.11
CA HIS A 292 -16.16 10.82 -12.41
C HIS A 292 -16.18 9.28 -12.36
N PRO A 293 -16.71 8.57 -13.37
CA PRO A 293 -16.91 7.12 -13.32
C PRO A 293 -15.66 6.33 -12.89
N ALA A 294 -14.49 6.67 -13.43
CA ALA A 294 -13.22 6.06 -13.04
C ALA A 294 -12.82 6.31 -11.58
N MET A 295 -13.04 7.54 -11.06
CA MET A 295 -12.77 7.87 -9.66
C MET A 295 -13.73 7.14 -8.72
N HIS A 296 -15.02 7.18 -9.04
CA HIS A 296 -16.06 6.49 -8.29
C HIS A 296 -15.80 4.98 -8.24
N LEU A 297 -15.49 4.36 -9.38
CA LEU A 297 -15.20 2.93 -9.47
C LEU A 297 -13.97 2.55 -8.62
N GLY A 298 -12.90 3.36 -8.68
CA GLY A 298 -11.71 3.12 -7.87
C GLY A 298 -11.94 3.33 -6.37
N LEU A 299 -12.80 4.25 -5.95
CA LEU A 299 -13.15 4.40 -4.54
C LEU A 299 -14.07 3.27 -4.05
N ASP A 300 -14.99 2.82 -4.89
CA ASP A 300 -15.93 1.73 -4.60
C ASP A 300 -15.25 0.36 -4.51
N ALA A 301 -14.07 0.19 -5.14
CA ALA A 301 -13.32 -1.06 -5.08
C ALA A 301 -13.07 -1.56 -3.65
N LEU A 302 -12.91 -0.65 -2.67
CA LEU A 302 -12.74 -1.01 -1.26
C LEU A 302 -13.98 -1.69 -0.63
N ASN A 303 -15.18 -1.39 -1.14
CA ASN A 303 -16.44 -2.03 -0.70
C ASN A 303 -16.59 -3.46 -1.24
N ARG A 304 -15.66 -3.92 -2.09
CA ARG A 304 -15.66 -5.24 -2.70
C ARG A 304 -14.68 -6.15 -1.93
N ARG A 305 -13.93 -7.00 -2.64
CA ARG A 305 -13.02 -7.99 -2.05
C ARG A 305 -11.71 -7.41 -1.50
N TRP A 306 -11.52 -6.10 -1.59
CA TRP A 306 -10.28 -5.44 -1.15
C TRP A 306 -10.17 -5.25 0.36
N SER A 307 -11.26 -5.43 1.11
CA SER A 307 -11.25 -5.32 2.56
C SER A 307 -11.89 -6.52 3.26
N TYR A 308 -11.48 -6.75 4.50
CA TYR A 308 -12.04 -7.77 5.38
C TYR A 308 -12.10 -7.24 6.82
N LYS A 309 -12.99 -7.80 7.65
CA LYS A 309 -13.11 -7.42 9.06
C LYS A 309 -12.43 -8.44 9.95
N ARG A 310 -11.73 -7.97 10.97
CA ARG A 310 -11.10 -8.79 12.01
C ARG A 310 -11.17 -8.04 13.33
N ASN A 311 -11.67 -8.69 14.39
CA ASN A 311 -11.76 -8.12 15.75
C ASN A 311 -12.46 -6.74 15.86
N GLY A 312 -13.34 -6.40 14.92
CA GLY A 312 -14.01 -5.09 14.88
C GLY A 312 -13.28 -4.03 14.04
N GLY A 313 -12.01 -4.25 13.70
CA GLY A 313 -11.26 -3.51 12.72
C GLY A 313 -11.62 -3.86 11.27
N LEU A 314 -11.35 -2.93 10.35
CA LEU A 314 -11.37 -3.15 8.91
C LEU A 314 -9.92 -3.15 8.41
N HIS A 315 -9.56 -4.16 7.62
CA HIS A 315 -8.23 -4.34 7.05
C HIS A 315 -8.30 -4.36 5.53
N ILE A 316 -7.22 -3.98 4.87
CA ILE A 316 -7.09 -3.88 3.41
C ILE A 316 -6.10 -4.93 2.93
N GLN A 317 -6.51 -5.70 1.92
CA GLN A 317 -5.61 -6.63 1.26
C GLN A 317 -4.69 -5.90 0.29
N ALA A 318 -3.39 -6.20 0.31
CA ALA A 318 -2.43 -5.57 -0.61
C ALA A 318 -2.65 -6.00 -2.08
N CYS A 319 -3.21 -7.20 -2.28
CA CYS A 319 -3.53 -7.87 -3.54
C CYS A 319 -4.63 -8.91 -3.27
N GLN A 320 -5.12 -9.60 -4.30
CA GLN A 320 -5.99 -10.76 -4.18
C GLN A 320 -5.39 -11.95 -4.94
N SER A 321 -5.61 -13.17 -4.42
CA SER A 321 -5.00 -14.40 -4.94
C SER A 321 -5.98 -15.46 -5.48
N PRO A 322 -7.20 -15.16 -5.97
CA PRO A 322 -8.20 -16.21 -6.25
C PRO A 322 -7.73 -17.23 -7.31
N VAL A 323 -7.04 -16.77 -8.36
CA VAL A 323 -6.50 -17.67 -9.40
C VAL A 323 -5.37 -18.54 -8.85
N TRP A 324 -4.49 -17.94 -8.04
CA TRP A 324 -3.34 -18.62 -7.47
C TRP A 324 -3.78 -19.69 -6.45
N ASP A 325 -4.67 -19.33 -5.54
CA ASP A 325 -5.19 -20.20 -4.49
C ASP A 325 -5.97 -21.36 -5.10
N THR A 326 -6.79 -21.10 -6.13
CA THR A 326 -7.54 -22.13 -6.84
C THR A 326 -6.62 -23.12 -7.55
N LEU A 327 -5.56 -22.64 -8.21
CA LEU A 327 -4.58 -23.50 -8.89
C LEU A 327 -3.83 -24.38 -7.88
N LEU A 328 -3.43 -23.82 -6.74
CA LEU A 328 -2.77 -24.57 -5.68
C LEU A 328 -3.70 -25.60 -5.03
N ALA A 329 -4.96 -25.24 -4.78
CA ALA A 329 -5.97 -26.16 -4.27
C ALA A 329 -6.21 -27.34 -5.22
N LEU A 330 -6.40 -27.07 -6.52
CA LEU A 330 -6.52 -28.11 -7.54
C LEU A 330 -5.29 -29.01 -7.61
N SER A 331 -4.10 -28.43 -7.53
CA SER A 331 -2.83 -29.18 -7.52
C SER A 331 -2.71 -30.07 -6.28
N ALA A 332 -3.13 -29.58 -5.11
CA ALA A 332 -3.13 -30.34 -3.87
C ALA A 332 -4.12 -31.52 -3.91
N LEU A 333 -5.36 -31.28 -4.38
CA LEU A 333 -6.38 -32.32 -4.55
C LEU A 333 -5.90 -33.41 -5.54
N GLN A 334 -5.27 -33.00 -6.64
CA GLN A 334 -4.68 -33.94 -7.59
C GLN A 334 -3.52 -34.76 -6.98
N ALA A 335 -2.64 -34.12 -6.20
CA ALA A 335 -1.55 -34.80 -5.51
C ALA A 335 -2.07 -35.83 -4.48
N CYS A 336 -3.21 -35.56 -3.86
CA CYS A 336 -3.92 -36.49 -2.97
C CYS A 336 -4.74 -37.55 -3.72
N ARG A 337 -4.64 -37.61 -5.06
CA ARG A 337 -5.34 -38.57 -5.94
C ARG A 337 -6.87 -38.49 -5.86
N VAL A 338 -7.41 -37.31 -5.58
CA VAL A 338 -8.85 -37.07 -5.69
C VAL A 338 -9.26 -37.20 -7.16
N ASP A 339 -10.29 -38.00 -7.44
CA ASP A 339 -10.79 -38.21 -8.80
C ASP A 339 -11.62 -37.01 -9.25
N TYR A 340 -11.13 -36.30 -10.27
CA TYR A 340 -11.81 -35.17 -10.89
C TYR A 340 -13.26 -35.47 -11.28
N HIS A 341 -13.55 -36.68 -11.80
CA HIS A 341 -14.91 -37.02 -12.23
C HIS A 341 -15.87 -37.25 -11.05
N ARG A 342 -15.34 -37.39 -9.84
CA ARG A 342 -16.10 -37.62 -8.61
C ARG A 342 -16.02 -36.47 -7.61
N SER A 343 -15.21 -35.42 -7.86
CA SER A 343 -15.14 -34.23 -7.02
C SER A 343 -15.88 -33.05 -7.67
N PRO A 344 -17.09 -32.70 -7.18
CA PRO A 344 -17.79 -31.50 -7.62
C PRO A 344 -16.97 -30.23 -7.42
N ALA A 345 -16.15 -30.18 -6.36
CA ALA A 345 -15.30 -29.03 -6.07
C ALA A 345 -14.25 -28.80 -7.17
N MET A 346 -13.55 -29.85 -7.61
CA MET A 346 -12.61 -29.74 -8.72
C MET A 346 -13.29 -29.33 -10.03
N GLN A 347 -14.48 -29.88 -10.32
CA GLN A 347 -15.25 -29.54 -11.53
C GLN A 347 -15.68 -28.07 -11.52
N ALA A 348 -16.22 -27.58 -10.40
CA ALA A 348 -16.62 -26.21 -10.24
C ALA A 348 -15.44 -25.25 -10.46
N ALA A 349 -14.28 -25.56 -9.88
CA ALA A 349 -13.07 -24.75 -10.01
C ALA A 349 -12.52 -24.69 -11.43
N VAL A 350 -12.51 -25.81 -12.16
CA VAL A 350 -12.08 -25.83 -13.57
C VAL A 350 -13.08 -25.09 -14.47
N SER A 351 -14.36 -25.09 -14.13
CA SER A 351 -15.41 -24.40 -14.87
C SER A 351 -15.55 -22.91 -14.55
N TRP A 352 -14.87 -22.42 -13.50
CA TRP A 352 -14.95 -21.03 -13.06
C TRP A 352 -14.29 -20.11 -14.12
N THR A 353 -15.01 -19.05 -14.50
CA THR A 353 -14.59 -18.04 -15.50
C THR A 353 -14.65 -16.63 -14.94
#